data_AF-A0AAJ1FSX1-F1
#
_entry.id   AF-A0AAJ1FSX1-F1
#
_cell.length_a   1.000
_cell.length_b   1.000
_cell.length_c   1.000
_cell.angle_alpha   90.00
_cell.angle_beta   90.00
_cell.angle_gamma   90.00
#
_symmetry.space_group_name_H-M   'P 1'
#
loop_
_entity.id
_entity.type
_entity.pdbx_description
1 polymer ?
#
loop_
_entity_poly.entity_id
_entity_poly.type
_entity_poly.pdbx_seq_one_letter_code
_entity_poly.pdbx_strand_id
1 'polypeptide(L)'
;MADLSALKNKSKSKGLGSPPGPDEYATSLNSPEVAPAPDIAEAVKESSLAAGASEQSNQEPYIKRDGRSMRKTNRTIPFATRVSAEFDQRFRDIAYQEDLKIVELLEKALQAYAEKQGYK
;
A
#
# COMPACT_ATOMS: atom_id res chain seq x y z
N MET A 1 13.49 32.74 -23.38
CA MET A 1 14.38 31.76 -22.71
C MET A 1 14.05 31.78 -21.23
N ALA A 2 13.87 30.63 -20.58
CA ALA A 2 13.53 30.56 -19.16
C ALA A 2 14.80 30.34 -18.32
N ASP A 3 15.06 31.22 -17.35
CA ASP A 3 16.24 31.17 -16.48
C ASP A 3 16.09 30.13 -15.36
N LEU A 4 17.07 29.21 -15.26
CA LEU A 4 17.08 28.07 -14.32
C LEU A 4 17.94 28.31 -13.05
N SER A 5 18.40 29.54 -12.81
CA SER A 5 19.36 29.86 -11.74
C SER A 5 18.81 29.73 -10.30
N ALA A 6 17.50 29.63 -10.11
CA ALA A 6 16.89 29.55 -8.78
C ALA A 6 16.98 28.16 -8.11
N LEU A 7 17.24 27.08 -8.85
CA LEU A 7 17.18 25.71 -8.30
C LEU A 7 18.49 25.25 -7.64
N LYS A 8 19.63 25.87 -7.93
CA LYS A 8 20.93 25.39 -7.45
C LYS A 8 21.26 25.78 -6.00
N ASN A 9 20.55 26.76 -5.46
CA ASN A 9 20.82 27.27 -4.10
C ASN A 9 20.05 26.53 -3.00
N LYS A 10 19.14 25.59 -3.35
CA LYS A 10 18.28 24.92 -2.37
C LYS A 10 18.85 23.60 -1.81
N SER A 11 19.90 23.06 -2.42
CA SER A 11 20.52 21.79 -1.98
C SER A 11 21.49 21.95 -0.80
N LYS A 12 22.00 23.16 -0.54
CA LYS A 12 22.93 23.42 0.57
C LYS A 12 22.25 23.76 1.90
N SER A 13 20.98 24.15 1.92
CA SER A 13 20.29 24.62 3.14
C SER A 13 19.20 23.67 3.67
N LYS A 14 19.01 22.50 3.05
CA LYS A 14 18.00 21.50 3.45
C LYS A 14 18.60 20.10 3.59
N GLY A 15 19.80 20.00 4.15
CA GLY A 15 20.27 18.75 4.76
C GLY A 15 19.51 18.51 6.09
N LEU A 16 19.44 17.27 6.55
CA LEU A 16 18.72 16.79 7.75
C LEU A 16 19.30 17.32 9.09
N GLY A 17 19.89 18.52 9.10
CA GLY A 17 20.71 19.02 10.20
C GLY A 17 22.06 18.28 10.30
N SER A 18 22.96 18.80 11.11
CA SER A 18 24.09 17.99 11.59
C SER A 18 23.53 16.86 12.46
N PRO A 19 24.04 15.62 12.35
CA PRO A 19 23.57 14.54 13.18
C PRO A 19 23.78 14.87 14.67
N PRO A 20 22.87 14.45 15.56
CA PRO A 20 22.99 14.71 16.99
C PRO A 20 24.28 14.13 17.56
N GLY A 21 24.87 14.83 18.53
CA GLY A 21 26.10 14.41 19.22
C GLY A 21 25.89 13.16 20.09
N PRO A 22 26.96 12.46 20.53
CA PRO A 22 26.89 11.23 21.33
C PRO A 22 26.03 11.35 22.61
N ASP A 23 25.93 12.54 23.18
CA ASP A 23 25.15 12.80 24.40
C ASP A 23 23.66 13.11 24.11
N GLU A 24 23.30 13.36 22.85
CA GLU A 24 21.94 13.70 22.40
C GLU A 24 21.15 12.48 21.87
N TYR A 25 21.75 11.29 21.94
CA TYR A 25 21.07 10.05 21.55
C TYR A 25 19.90 9.76 22.49
N ALA A 26 18.83 9.18 21.93
CA ALA A 26 17.69 8.76 22.72
C ALA A 26 18.15 7.80 23.82
N THR A 27 18.02 8.23 25.07
CA THR A 27 18.40 7.45 26.27
C THR A 27 17.45 6.27 26.51
N SER A 28 16.56 5.96 25.56
CA SER A 28 15.59 4.87 25.62
C SER A 28 16.21 3.49 25.74
N LEU A 29 17.51 3.35 25.44
CA LEU A 29 18.27 2.11 25.63
C LEU A 29 18.66 1.89 27.11
N ASN A 30 18.74 2.95 27.91
CA ASN A 30 18.97 2.89 29.37
C ASN A 30 17.66 2.91 30.17
N SER A 31 16.51 2.93 29.50
CA SER A 31 15.22 2.84 30.20
C SER A 31 15.07 1.45 30.82
N PRO A 32 14.65 1.33 32.10
CA PRO A 32 14.39 0.03 32.70
C PRO A 32 13.35 -0.74 31.88
N GLU A 33 13.61 -2.03 31.61
CA GLU A 33 12.66 -2.92 30.90
C GLU A 33 11.35 -3.15 31.68
N VAL A 34 11.31 -2.76 32.96
CA VAL A 34 10.13 -2.89 33.82
C VAL A 34 9.21 -1.71 33.56
N ALA A 35 8.02 -2.01 33.04
CA ALA A 35 6.95 -1.02 32.90
C ALA A 35 6.64 -0.41 34.28
N PRO A 36 6.54 0.93 34.42
CA PRO A 36 6.07 1.53 35.65
C PRO A 36 4.68 0.97 35.95
N ALA A 37 4.48 0.49 37.18
CA ALA A 37 3.18 0.04 37.62
C ALA A 37 2.17 1.19 37.43
N PRO A 38 0.95 0.93 36.93
CA PRO A 38 -0.02 1.98 36.75
C PRO A 38 -0.40 2.55 38.12
N ASP A 39 0.09 3.75 38.41
CA ASP A 39 -0.46 4.56 39.50
C ASP A 39 -1.88 4.96 39.08
N ILE A 40 -2.85 4.32 39.74
CA ILE A 40 -4.30 4.39 39.49
C ILE A 40 -4.86 5.82 39.72
N ALA A 41 -4.01 6.80 40.06
CA ALA A 41 -4.39 8.15 40.42
C ALA A 41 -4.41 9.14 39.24
N GLU A 42 -3.78 8.86 38.09
CA GLU A 42 -3.71 9.83 36.97
C GLU A 42 -4.69 9.53 35.82
N ALA A 43 -5.37 8.38 35.83
CA ALA A 43 -6.36 8.00 34.81
C ALA A 43 -7.69 8.78 34.88
N VAL A 44 -7.88 9.68 35.84
CA VAL A 44 -9.14 10.42 36.04
C VAL A 44 -9.18 11.76 35.31
N LYS A 45 -8.07 12.25 34.72
CA LYS A 45 -8.02 13.63 34.19
C LYS A 45 -8.18 13.78 32.67
N GLU A 46 -8.22 12.68 31.90
CA GLU A 46 -8.37 12.75 30.43
C GLU A 46 -9.74 12.28 29.91
N SER A 47 -10.63 11.79 30.79
CA SER A 47 -11.93 11.23 30.40
C SER A 47 -13.08 12.25 30.38
N SER A 48 -12.81 13.55 30.39
CA SER A 48 -13.85 14.59 30.37
C SER A 48 -13.60 15.64 29.30
N LEU A 49 -13.68 15.27 28.01
CA LEU A 49 -14.09 16.19 26.95
C LEU A 49 -14.69 15.41 25.76
N ALA A 50 -15.94 15.79 25.46
CA ALA A 50 -16.71 15.53 24.24
C ALA A 50 -17.48 14.20 24.12
N ALA A 51 -18.54 14.08 24.92
CA ALA A 51 -19.79 13.48 24.44
C ALA A 51 -20.57 14.53 23.63
N GLY A 52 -20.86 14.22 22.36
CA GLY A 52 -21.75 14.99 21.48
C GLY A 52 -22.48 14.02 20.55
N ALA A 53 -23.80 14.15 20.48
CA ALA A 53 -24.75 13.07 20.21
C ALA A 53 -24.94 12.65 18.75
N SER A 54 -25.31 11.37 18.61
CA SER A 54 -26.26 10.73 17.67
C SER A 54 -26.23 11.09 16.19
N GLU A 55 -25.99 10.08 15.35
CA GLU A 55 -26.77 9.85 14.12
C GLU A 55 -26.64 8.39 13.66
N GLN A 56 -27.78 7.74 13.50
CA GLN A 56 -27.92 6.42 12.89
C GLN A 56 -27.47 6.49 11.43
N SER A 57 -26.50 5.68 11.03
CA SER A 57 -26.31 5.37 9.61
C SER A 57 -26.03 3.88 9.42
N ASN A 58 -26.92 3.29 8.63
CA ASN A 58 -26.86 1.96 8.07
C ASN A 58 -25.46 1.73 7.46
N GLN A 59 -24.64 0.87 8.06
CA GLN A 59 -23.28 0.59 7.60
C GLN A 59 -23.31 -0.36 6.40
N GLU A 60 -23.64 0.18 5.23
CA GLU A 60 -23.05 -0.32 3.98
C GLU A 60 -21.53 -0.27 4.15
N PRO A 61 -20.77 -1.31 3.79
CA PRO A 61 -19.32 -1.30 3.94
C PRO A 61 -18.77 -0.13 3.13
N TYR A 62 -18.27 0.89 3.83
CA TYR A 62 -17.58 2.01 3.23
C TYR A 62 -16.32 1.49 2.54
N ILE A 63 -16.44 1.18 1.24
CA ILE A 63 -15.28 0.89 0.40
C ILE A 63 -14.57 2.21 0.20
N LYS A 64 -13.56 2.44 1.05
CA LYS A 64 -12.59 3.51 0.91
C LYS A 64 -11.86 3.29 -0.42
N ARG A 65 -12.39 3.87 -1.51
CA ARG A 65 -11.75 3.87 -2.83
C ARG A 65 -10.42 4.59 -2.66
N ASP A 66 -9.36 3.80 -2.51
CA ASP A 66 -8.00 4.31 -2.33
C ASP A 66 -7.67 5.26 -3.49
N GLY A 67 -7.40 6.53 -3.18
CA GLY A 67 -7.04 7.55 -4.16
C GLY A 67 -5.75 7.24 -4.93
N ARG A 68 -4.97 6.27 -4.46
CA ARG A 68 -3.83 5.70 -5.19
C ARG A 68 -4.27 4.80 -6.35
N SER A 69 -5.45 4.17 -6.27
CA SER A 69 -6.06 3.38 -7.35
C SER A 69 -6.60 4.23 -8.51
N MET A 70 -6.89 5.51 -8.26
CA MET A 70 -7.37 6.46 -9.28
C MET A 70 -6.26 7.08 -10.13
N ARG A 71 -5.01 7.00 -9.67
CA ARG A 71 -3.88 7.29 -10.57
C ARG A 71 -3.77 6.09 -11.49
N LYS A 72 -4.07 6.29 -12.77
CA LYS A 72 -3.85 5.37 -13.90
C LYS A 72 -2.39 4.89 -13.88
N THR A 73 -2.10 3.98 -12.99
CA THR A 73 -0.82 3.30 -12.87
C THR A 73 -1.10 1.97 -13.53
N ASN A 74 -0.36 1.63 -14.57
CA ASN A 74 -0.35 0.30 -15.16
C ASN A 74 0.24 -0.68 -14.13
N ARG A 75 -0.39 -0.78 -12.96
CA ARG A 75 0.06 -1.56 -11.83
C ARG A 75 -0.39 -2.98 -12.09
N THR A 76 0.57 -3.82 -12.45
CA THR A 76 0.34 -5.25 -12.59
C THR A 76 0.03 -5.85 -11.22
N ILE A 77 -0.95 -6.74 -11.19
CA ILE A 77 -1.28 -7.55 -10.02
C ILE A 77 -0.64 -8.92 -10.27
N PRO A 78 0.15 -9.47 -9.32
CA PRO A 78 0.70 -10.81 -9.47
C PRO A 78 -0.45 -11.83 -9.49
N PHE A 79 -0.50 -12.67 -10.52
CA PHE A 79 -1.48 -13.74 -10.67
C PHE A 79 -0.80 -15.10 -10.44
N ALA A 80 -0.83 -15.57 -9.20
CA ALA A 80 -0.20 -16.83 -8.80
C ALA A 80 -1.27 -17.90 -8.55
N THR A 81 -1.33 -18.90 -9.43
CA THR A 81 -2.23 -20.06 -9.30
C THR A 81 -1.44 -21.35 -9.21
N ARG A 82 -2.06 -22.40 -8.66
CA ARG A 82 -1.53 -23.77 -8.69
C ARG A 82 -2.30 -24.56 -9.75
N VAL A 83 -1.58 -25.09 -10.72
CA VAL A 83 -2.13 -25.85 -11.85
C VAL A 83 -1.38 -27.18 -12.01
N SER A 84 -1.95 -28.12 -12.75
CA SER A 84 -1.26 -29.36 -13.10
C SER A 84 -0.10 -29.09 -14.06
N ALA A 85 0.92 -29.96 -14.03
CA ALA A 85 2.09 -29.83 -14.89
C ALA A 85 1.74 -29.94 -16.38
N GLU A 86 0.84 -30.86 -16.74
CA GLU A 86 0.39 -31.05 -18.13
C GLU A 86 -0.31 -29.81 -18.69
N PHE A 87 -1.08 -29.11 -17.85
CA PHE A 87 -1.73 -27.87 -18.24
C PHE A 87 -0.71 -26.77 -18.50
N ASP A 88 0.24 -26.56 -17.59
CA ASP A 88 1.28 -25.52 -17.74
C ASP A 88 2.14 -25.76 -18.98
N GLN A 89 2.51 -27.01 -19.27
CA GLN A 89 3.23 -27.37 -20.50
C GLN A 89 2.45 -26.98 -21.75
N ARG A 90 1.21 -27.47 -21.89
CA ARG A 90 0.38 -27.15 -23.07
C ARG A 90 0.13 -25.66 -23.21
N PHE A 91 -0.05 -24.96 -22.10
CA PHE A 91 -0.28 -23.52 -22.10
C PHE A 91 0.95 -22.75 -22.60
N ARG A 92 2.15 -23.15 -22.18
CA ARG A 92 3.42 -22.57 -22.67
C ARG A 92 3.67 -22.89 -24.13
N ASP A 93 3.36 -24.10 -24.58
CA ASP A 93 3.53 -24.51 -25.97
C ASP A 93 2.66 -23.67 -26.90
N ILE A 94 1.38 -23.46 -26.56
CA ILE A 94 0.46 -22.60 -27.31
C ILE A 94 0.96 -21.15 -27.32
N ALA A 95 1.36 -20.63 -26.15
CA ALA A 95 1.88 -19.27 -26.06
C ALA A 95 3.14 -19.06 -26.93
N TYR A 96 4.02 -20.06 -26.99
CA TYR A 96 5.21 -20.03 -27.85
C TYR A 96 4.85 -20.10 -29.34
N GLN A 97 3.91 -20.97 -29.72
CA GLN A 97 3.47 -21.10 -31.11
C GLN A 97 2.82 -19.82 -31.64
N GLU A 98 2.07 -19.11 -30.79
CA GLU A 98 1.39 -17.87 -31.15
C GLU A 98 2.21 -16.60 -30.87
N ASP A 99 3.44 -16.73 -30.36
CA ASP A 99 4.33 -15.64 -29.92
C ASP A 99 3.62 -14.63 -28.98
N LEU A 100 2.90 -15.17 -27.99
CA LEU A 100 2.16 -14.41 -26.99
C LEU A 100 2.80 -14.51 -25.61
N LYS A 101 2.62 -13.47 -24.80
CA LYS A 101 2.90 -13.60 -23.36
C LYS A 101 1.85 -14.50 -22.73
N ILE A 102 2.26 -15.26 -21.72
CA ILE A 102 1.35 -16.08 -20.88
C ILE A 102 0.14 -15.26 -20.40
N VAL A 103 0.37 -14.00 -20.02
CA VAL A 103 -0.70 -13.10 -19.57
C VAL A 103 -1.69 -12.76 -20.68
N GLU A 104 -1.21 -12.49 -21.90
CA GLU A 104 -2.05 -12.16 -23.06
C GLU A 104 -2.91 -13.36 -23.50
N LEU A 105 -2.34 -14.56 -23.47
CA LEU A 105 -3.09 -15.79 -23.71
C LEU A 105 -4.19 -16.00 -22.66
N LEU A 106 -3.90 -15.65 -21.40
CA LEU A 106 -4.85 -15.79 -20.30
C LEU A 106 -6.01 -14.79 -20.41
N GLU A 107 -5.74 -13.55 -20.82
CA GLU A 107 -6.76 -12.53 -21.13
C GLU A 107 -7.66 -12.97 -22.29
N LYS A 108 -7.08 -13.47 -23.39
CA LYS A 108 -7.84 -14.05 -24.52
C LYS A 108 -8.70 -15.24 -24.08
N ALA A 109 -8.15 -16.13 -23.26
CA ALA A 109 -8.88 -17.29 -22.75
C ALA A 109 -10.08 -16.86 -21.90
N LEU A 110 -9.92 -15.83 -21.07
CA LEU A 110 -11.00 -15.28 -20.25
C LEU A 110 -12.09 -14.64 -21.13
N GLN A 111 -11.71 -13.87 -22.15
CA GLN A 111 -12.66 -13.29 -23.09
C GLN A 111 -13.45 -14.39 -23.83
N ALA A 112 -12.77 -15.41 -24.37
CA ALA A 112 -13.42 -16.53 -25.05
C ALA A 112 -14.34 -17.33 -24.11
N TYR A 113 -13.98 -17.46 -22.83
CA TYR A 113 -14.83 -18.10 -21.83
C TYR A 113 -16.07 -17.24 -21.51
N ALA A 114 -15.91 -15.92 -21.37
CA ALA A 114 -17.00 -14.99 -21.13
C ALA A 114 -18.01 -14.98 -22.29
N GLU A 115 -17.54 -14.93 -23.53
CA GLU A 115 -18.37 -15.02 -24.74
C GLU A 115 -19.16 -16.33 -24.79
N LYS A 116 -18.53 -17.46 -24.46
CA LYS A 116 -19.19 -18.78 -24.44
C LYS A 116 -20.26 -18.91 -23.36
N GLN A 117 -20.06 -18.27 -22.20
CA GLN A 117 -20.99 -18.35 -21.07
C GLN A 117 -21.99 -17.19 -21.00
N GLY A 118 -21.84 -16.18 -21.86
CA GLY A 118 -22.68 -14.98 -21.86
C GLY A 118 -22.42 -14.04 -20.69
N TYR A 119 -21.23 -14.09 -20.07
CA TYR A 119 -20.81 -13.09 -19.11
C TYR A 119 -20.44 -11.80 -19.87
N LYS A 120 -21.17 -10.71 -19.60
CA LYS A 120 -20.96 -9.38 -20.19
C LYS A 120 -19.97 -8.55 -19.39
#